data_AF-A0A7S1DEZ6-F1
#
_entry.id   AF-A0A7S1DEZ6-F1
#
_cell.length_a   1.000
_cell.length_b   1.000
_cell.length_c   1.000
_cell.angle_alpha   90.00
_cell.angle_beta   90.00
_cell.angle_gamma   90.00
#
_symmetry.space_group_name_H-M   'P 1'
#
loop_
_entity.id
_entity.type
_entity.pdbx_description
1 polymer ?
#
loop_
_entity_poly.entity_id
_entity_poly.type
_entity_poly.pdbx_seq_one_letter_code
_entity_poly.pdbx_strand_id
1 'polypeptide(L)'
;ARKPWEESRKEAEAAAKSQGPHAAVSSPRKDDMLSTNTDVLKKYEQVERTRLGRLFATSLNQRLDEVALEKKQVETEAKHRVLIASKKDALSKQIAEEVRLAKIRLEAVQKRGQEHSLAEQERAHQKWLQVEENARKLEENRQRRKVERKLEAEQRQERRAKQLADSEQYHAEKRAELQKKSQLIDEMHLRMHSKKARMQETRKRFWAKLSREKEVVGELFETYIHTGKLHRPWGAVDLDGDAIPTVFEVATVESSPQARLIKSYGGMRPPELDE
;
A
#
# COMPACT_ATOMS: atom_id res chain seq x y z
N ALA A 1 -89.95 25.89 -47.80
CA ALA A 1 -91.11 26.80 -47.98
C ALA A 1 -91.20 27.10 -49.48
N ARG A 2 -92.02 26.40 -50.29
CA ARG A 2 -93.48 26.55 -50.51
C ARG A 2 -93.91 27.99 -50.85
N LYS A 3 -94.43 28.14 -52.09
CA LYS A 3 -95.29 29.20 -52.69
C LYS A 3 -94.58 30.46 -53.20
N PRO A 4 -94.57 30.69 -54.53
CA PRO A 4 -95.48 31.69 -55.11
C PRO A 4 -95.95 31.38 -56.55
N TRP A 5 -96.39 30.15 -56.85
CA TRP A 5 -97.05 29.82 -58.13
C TRP A 5 -98.58 30.08 -58.06
N GLU A 6 -99.19 30.00 -56.87
CA GLU A 6 -100.65 30.00 -56.71
C GLU A 6 -101.32 31.39 -56.77
N GLU A 7 -100.58 32.49 -56.77
CA GLU A 7 -101.15 33.84 -56.81
C GLU A 7 -101.22 34.43 -58.22
N SER A 8 -100.35 34.01 -59.15
CA SER A 8 -100.36 34.52 -60.54
C SER A 8 -101.44 33.90 -61.45
N ARG A 9 -102.20 32.91 -60.97
CA ARG A 9 -103.29 32.29 -61.75
C ARG A 9 -104.66 32.91 -61.48
N LYS A 10 -104.82 33.64 -60.36
CA LYS A 10 -106.10 34.30 -59.99
C LYS A 10 -106.25 35.73 -60.48
N GLU A 11 -105.18 36.40 -60.91
CA GLU A 11 -105.26 37.73 -61.54
C GLU A 11 -105.38 37.69 -63.07
N ALA A 12 -105.12 36.53 -63.70
CA ALA A 12 -105.24 36.36 -65.15
C ALA A 12 -106.66 35.98 -65.63
N GLU A 13 -107.57 35.58 -64.73
CA GLU A 13 -108.90 35.04 -65.08
C GLU A 13 -110.05 36.05 -64.88
N ALA A 14 -109.77 37.25 -64.34
CA ALA A 14 -110.76 38.31 -64.10
C ALA A 14 -110.78 39.40 -65.20
N ALA A 15 -109.84 39.37 -66.17
CA ALA A 15 -109.76 40.35 -67.25
C ALA A 15 -110.31 39.85 -68.61
N ALA A 16 -110.87 38.64 -68.66
CA ALA A 16 -111.27 37.96 -69.90
C ALA A 16 -112.76 37.57 -69.97
N LYS A 17 -113.66 38.47 -69.56
CA LYS A 17 -115.10 38.47 -69.90
C LYS A 17 -115.52 39.90 -70.26
N SER A 18 -115.18 40.40 -71.45
CA SER A 18 -116.09 40.45 -72.63
C SER A 18 -117.49 40.97 -72.24
N GLN A 19 -117.79 42.27 -72.23
CA GLN A 19 -117.95 43.18 -73.38
C GLN A 19 -118.72 42.56 -74.56
N GLY A 20 -119.91 43.13 -74.81
CA GLY A 20 -120.71 43.02 -76.04
C GLY A 20 -122.15 42.54 -75.81
N PRO A 21 -123.17 43.35 -76.17
CA PRO A 21 -123.75 43.09 -77.48
C PRO A 21 -123.84 44.33 -78.39
N HIS A 22 -123.35 44.12 -79.61
CA HIS A 22 -123.83 44.61 -80.91
C HIS A 22 -124.54 45.97 -80.97
N ALA A 23 -123.77 47.01 -81.29
CA ALA A 23 -124.25 48.15 -82.07
C ALA A 23 -123.98 47.89 -83.56
N ALA A 24 -124.98 48.21 -84.38
CA ALA A 24 -125.06 47.88 -85.79
C ALA A 24 -123.91 48.44 -86.63
N VAL A 25 -123.45 47.58 -87.54
CA VAL A 25 -122.50 47.86 -88.62
C VAL A 25 -123.21 48.70 -89.69
N SER A 26 -122.67 49.88 -89.96
CA SER A 26 -122.75 50.51 -91.29
C SER A 26 -121.35 50.47 -91.91
N SER A 27 -121.25 49.90 -93.11
CA SER A 27 -120.00 49.78 -93.87
C SER A 27 -119.41 51.16 -94.22
N PRO A 28 -118.07 51.24 -94.37
CA PRO A 28 -117.57 51.51 -95.72
C PRO A 28 -116.25 50.81 -96.11
N ARG A 29 -116.24 50.37 -97.39
CA ARG A 29 -115.17 50.40 -98.42
C ARG A 29 -113.87 49.58 -98.25
N LYS A 30 -113.50 48.92 -99.35
CA LYS A 30 -112.47 47.87 -99.52
C LYS A 30 -111.04 48.39 -99.77
N ASP A 31 -110.79 49.69 -99.67
CA ASP A 31 -109.50 50.28 -100.08
C ASP A 31 -108.49 50.53 -98.94
N ASP A 32 -108.85 50.27 -97.67
CA ASP A 32 -107.98 50.49 -96.49
C ASP A 32 -107.23 49.23 -95.97
N MET A 33 -107.34 48.09 -96.65
CA MET A 33 -106.79 46.79 -96.17
C MET A 33 -105.32 46.53 -96.55
N LEU A 34 -104.71 47.33 -97.44
CA LEU A 34 -103.34 47.08 -97.92
C LEU A 34 -102.26 47.94 -97.22
N SER A 35 -102.59 49.12 -96.68
CA SER A 35 -101.63 49.96 -95.94
C SER A 35 -101.35 49.45 -94.52
N THR A 36 -102.33 48.77 -93.92
CA THR A 36 -102.25 48.22 -92.57
C THR A 36 -101.31 47.01 -92.47
N ASN A 37 -101.18 46.19 -93.53
CA ASN A 37 -100.26 45.05 -93.53
C ASN A 37 -98.77 45.43 -93.59
N THR A 38 -98.41 46.51 -94.31
CA THR A 38 -97.02 46.99 -94.37
C THR A 38 -96.56 47.61 -93.05
N ASP A 39 -97.45 48.29 -92.33
CA ASP A 39 -97.13 48.89 -91.03
C ASP A 39 -97.08 47.86 -89.91
N VAL A 40 -97.89 46.79 -89.99
CA VAL A 40 -97.81 45.64 -89.07
C VAL A 40 -96.49 44.89 -89.25
N LEU A 41 -96.02 44.65 -90.49
CA LEU A 41 -94.73 44.01 -90.74
C LEU A 41 -93.55 44.84 -90.25
N LYS A 42 -93.56 46.17 -90.48
CA LYS A 42 -92.51 47.08 -89.95
C LYS A 42 -92.48 47.09 -88.42
N LYS A 43 -93.64 47.07 -87.77
CA LYS A 43 -93.72 46.95 -86.29
C LYS A 43 -93.19 45.60 -85.81
N TYR A 44 -93.47 44.52 -86.54
CA TYR A 44 -92.96 43.18 -86.19
C TYR A 44 -91.43 43.11 -86.33
N GLU A 45 -90.87 43.64 -87.41
CA GLU A 45 -89.42 43.74 -87.59
C GLU A 45 -88.76 44.60 -86.50
N GLN A 46 -89.41 45.70 -86.10
CA GLN A 46 -88.88 46.56 -85.05
C GLN A 46 -88.93 45.89 -83.67
N VAL A 47 -90.00 45.13 -83.37
CA VAL A 47 -90.11 44.32 -82.15
C VAL A 47 -89.07 43.20 -82.13
N GLU A 48 -88.88 42.48 -83.23
CA GLU A 48 -87.87 41.42 -83.34
C GLU A 48 -86.43 41.99 -83.29
N ARG A 49 -86.14 43.13 -83.92
CA ARG A 49 -84.84 43.81 -83.75
C ARG A 49 -84.59 44.25 -82.31
N THR A 50 -85.62 44.74 -81.61
CA THR A 50 -85.51 45.12 -80.20
C THR A 50 -85.33 43.89 -79.31
N ARG A 51 -86.02 42.80 -79.61
CA ARG A 51 -85.91 41.51 -78.91
C ARG A 51 -84.53 40.89 -79.10
N LEU A 52 -84.05 40.80 -80.33
CA LEU A 52 -82.71 40.32 -80.65
C LEU A 52 -81.65 41.24 -80.03
N GLY A 53 -81.81 42.56 -80.11
CA GLY A 53 -80.93 43.53 -79.46
C GLY A 53 -80.84 43.33 -77.94
N ARG A 54 -81.97 43.05 -77.28
CA ARG A 54 -81.98 42.70 -75.85
C ARG A 54 -81.30 41.35 -75.58
N LEU A 55 -81.55 40.33 -76.39
CA LEU A 55 -80.93 39.01 -76.23
C LEU A 55 -79.40 39.06 -76.42
N PHE A 56 -78.93 39.81 -77.42
CA PHE A 56 -77.50 40.09 -77.61
C PHE A 56 -76.91 40.88 -76.45
N ALA A 57 -77.60 41.91 -75.95
CA ALA A 57 -77.14 42.67 -74.79
C ALA A 57 -77.08 41.80 -73.52
N THR A 58 -78.06 40.93 -73.28
CA THR A 58 -78.02 40.00 -72.14
C THR A 58 -76.91 38.97 -72.29
N SER A 59 -76.68 38.44 -73.50
CA SER A 59 -75.60 37.48 -73.76
C SER A 59 -74.21 38.12 -73.63
N LEU A 60 -74.05 39.36 -74.08
CA LEU A 60 -72.81 40.12 -73.89
C LEU A 60 -72.57 40.45 -72.42
N ASN A 61 -73.60 40.85 -71.67
CA ASN A 61 -73.47 41.11 -70.25
C ASN A 61 -73.12 39.84 -69.47
N GLN A 62 -73.73 38.69 -69.80
CA GLN A 62 -73.36 37.40 -69.22
C GLN A 62 -71.90 37.05 -69.47
N ARG A 63 -71.41 37.26 -70.71
CA ARG A 63 -69.99 37.05 -71.04
C ARG A 63 -69.07 38.03 -70.30
N LEU A 64 -69.48 39.28 -70.12
CA LEU A 64 -68.70 40.26 -69.36
C LEU A 64 -68.63 39.90 -67.87
N ASP A 65 -69.72 39.38 -67.30
CA ASP A 65 -69.77 38.88 -65.93
C ASP A 65 -68.90 37.63 -65.75
N GLU A 66 -68.91 36.70 -66.70
CA GLU A 66 -68.03 35.52 -66.73
C GLU A 66 -66.55 35.94 -66.77
N VAL A 67 -66.17 36.85 -67.67
CA VAL A 67 -64.80 37.36 -67.76
C VAL A 67 -64.40 38.12 -66.49
N ALA A 68 -65.33 38.86 -65.86
CA ALA A 68 -65.06 39.54 -64.59
C ALA A 68 -64.86 38.55 -63.43
N LEU A 69 -65.59 37.43 -63.41
CA LEU A 69 -65.40 36.35 -62.44
C LEU A 69 -64.07 35.62 -62.65
N GLU A 70 -63.72 35.28 -63.90
CA GLU A 70 -62.43 34.68 -64.25
C GLU A 70 -61.26 35.59 -63.84
N LYS A 71 -61.35 36.89 -64.11
CA LYS A 71 -60.34 37.86 -63.68
C LYS A 71 -60.16 37.87 -62.16
N LYS A 72 -61.27 37.87 -61.40
CA LYS A 72 -61.21 37.79 -59.93
C LYS A 72 -60.58 36.49 -59.44
N GLN A 73 -60.91 35.36 -60.07
CA GLN A 73 -60.30 34.07 -59.75
C GLN A 73 -58.78 34.10 -59.98
N VAL A 74 -58.33 34.56 -61.15
CA VAL A 74 -56.91 34.70 -61.47
C VAL A 74 -56.18 35.64 -60.49
N GLU A 75 -56.80 36.76 -60.11
CA GLU A 75 -56.24 37.66 -59.10
C GLU A 75 -56.12 37.01 -57.72
N THR A 76 -57.11 36.21 -57.30
CA THR A 76 -57.05 35.47 -56.03
C THR A 76 -55.99 34.38 -56.07
N GLU A 77 -55.89 33.62 -57.17
CA GLU A 77 -54.85 32.61 -57.36
C GLU A 77 -53.45 33.21 -57.36
N ALA A 78 -53.26 34.36 -58.02
CA ALA A 78 -51.99 35.09 -57.99
C ALA A 78 -51.60 35.50 -56.56
N LYS A 79 -52.56 36.03 -55.78
CA LYS A 79 -52.33 36.36 -54.35
C LYS A 79 -52.00 35.12 -53.53
N HIS A 80 -52.69 34.00 -53.76
CA HIS A 80 -52.38 32.74 -53.08
C HIS A 80 -50.99 32.21 -53.42
N ARG A 81 -50.56 32.28 -54.68
CA ARG A 81 -49.21 31.87 -55.10
C ARG A 81 -48.13 32.72 -54.44
N VAL A 82 -48.32 34.04 -54.38
CA VAL A 82 -47.40 34.95 -53.67
C VAL A 82 -47.34 34.64 -52.18
N LEU A 83 -48.47 34.36 -51.54
CA LEU A 83 -48.52 33.97 -50.12
C LEU A 83 -47.84 32.62 -49.85
N ILE A 84 -47.99 31.65 -50.75
CA ILE A 84 -47.31 30.35 -50.65
C ILE A 84 -45.80 30.55 -50.81
N ALA A 85 -45.35 31.35 -51.78
CA ALA A 85 -43.94 31.66 -51.97
C ALA A 85 -43.34 32.35 -50.73
N SER A 86 -44.01 33.37 -50.16
CA SER A 86 -43.51 34.05 -48.98
C SER A 86 -43.44 33.15 -47.74
N LYS A 87 -44.43 32.27 -47.55
CA LYS A 87 -44.39 31.26 -46.48
C LYS A 87 -43.26 30.25 -46.70
N LYS A 88 -43.03 29.81 -47.94
CA LYS A 88 -41.92 28.91 -48.28
C LYS A 88 -40.56 29.56 -48.00
N ASP A 89 -40.40 30.83 -48.34
CA ASP A 89 -39.16 31.58 -48.06
C ASP A 89 -38.95 31.78 -46.55
N ALA A 90 -40.02 32.07 -45.80
CA ALA A 90 -39.96 32.19 -44.35
C ALA A 90 -39.57 30.86 -43.68
N LEU A 91 -40.19 29.74 -44.09
CA LEU A 91 -39.83 28.40 -43.61
C LEU A 91 -38.39 28.03 -44.00
N SER A 92 -37.94 28.37 -45.21
CA SER A 92 -36.58 28.10 -45.64
C SER A 92 -35.55 28.85 -44.79
N LYS A 93 -35.84 30.11 -44.41
CA LYS A 93 -35.00 30.88 -43.48
C LYS A 93 -34.97 30.28 -42.09
N GLN A 94 -36.13 29.86 -41.55
CA GLN A 94 -36.21 29.19 -40.25
C GLN A 94 -35.41 27.89 -40.23
N ILE A 95 -35.54 27.05 -41.27
CA ILE A 95 -34.77 25.81 -41.41
C ILE A 95 -33.26 26.12 -41.46
N ALA A 96 -32.85 27.15 -42.22
CA ALA A 96 -31.44 27.53 -42.29
C ALA A 96 -30.88 27.98 -40.93
N GLU A 97 -31.66 28.72 -40.14
CA GLU A 97 -31.29 29.12 -38.78
C GLU A 97 -31.21 27.93 -37.82
N GLU A 98 -32.17 27.01 -37.87
CA GLU A 98 -32.16 25.78 -37.06
C GLU A 98 -30.96 24.90 -37.39
N VAL A 99 -30.64 24.73 -38.67
CA VAL A 99 -29.44 23.99 -39.11
C VAL A 99 -28.17 24.68 -38.61
N ARG A 100 -28.10 26.02 -38.65
CA ARG A 100 -26.97 26.78 -38.11
C ARG A 100 -26.82 26.56 -36.60
N LEU A 101 -27.92 26.63 -35.85
CA LEU A 101 -27.93 26.38 -34.42
C LEU A 101 -27.57 24.94 -34.07
N ALA A 102 -28.04 23.97 -34.85
CA ALA A 102 -27.69 22.55 -34.68
C ALA A 102 -26.19 22.31 -34.91
N LYS A 103 -25.58 22.94 -35.92
CA LYS A 103 -24.13 22.88 -36.15
C LYS A 103 -23.34 23.44 -34.97
N ILE A 104 -23.71 24.62 -34.46
CA ILE A 104 -23.05 25.22 -33.28
C ILE A 104 -23.18 24.31 -32.06
N ARG A 105 -24.36 23.72 -31.83
CA ARG A 105 -24.59 22.76 -30.74
C ARG A 105 -23.71 21.52 -30.89
N LEU A 106 -23.58 20.99 -32.10
CA LEU A 106 -22.74 19.83 -32.39
C LEU A 106 -21.26 20.13 -32.12
N GLU A 107 -20.75 21.26 -32.60
CA GLU A 107 -19.37 21.70 -32.35
C GLU A 107 -19.10 21.88 -30.85
N ALA A 108 -20.05 22.45 -30.09
CA ALA A 108 -19.92 22.61 -28.65
C ALA A 108 -19.94 21.28 -27.87
N VAL A 109 -20.64 20.27 -28.37
CA VAL A 109 -20.60 18.91 -27.80
C VAL A 109 -19.28 18.23 -28.12
N GLN A 110 -18.78 18.36 -29.35
CA GLN A 110 -17.49 17.79 -29.76
C GLN A 110 -16.32 18.40 -28.97
N LYS A 111 -16.29 19.73 -28.80
CA LYS A 111 -15.27 20.41 -27.98
C LYS A 111 -15.28 19.92 -26.53
N ARG A 112 -16.46 19.83 -25.90
CA ARG A 112 -16.57 19.27 -24.55
C ARG A 112 -16.11 17.82 -24.48
N GLY A 113 -16.44 16.99 -25.47
CA GLY A 113 -15.95 15.61 -25.55
C GLY A 113 -14.43 15.52 -25.63
N GLN A 114 -13.79 16.39 -26.41
CA GLN A 114 -12.33 16.48 -26.52
C GLN A 114 -11.70 16.97 -25.20
N GLU A 115 -12.26 17.99 -24.58
CA GLU A 115 -11.78 18.50 -23.28
C GLU A 115 -11.89 17.44 -22.18
N HIS A 116 -12.99 16.69 -22.12
CA HIS A 116 -13.13 15.58 -21.18
C HIS A 116 -12.10 14.48 -21.44
N SER A 117 -11.85 14.13 -22.71
CA SER A 117 -10.85 13.13 -23.07
C SER A 117 -9.43 13.58 -22.69
N LEU A 118 -9.08 14.85 -22.93
CA LEU A 118 -7.80 15.43 -22.53
C LEU A 118 -7.66 15.46 -21.01
N ALA A 119 -8.70 15.86 -20.27
CA ALA A 119 -8.68 15.87 -18.81
C ALA A 119 -8.54 14.45 -18.22
N GLU A 120 -9.11 13.43 -18.85
CA GLU A 120 -8.93 12.03 -18.46
C GLU A 120 -7.49 11.56 -18.71
N GLN A 121 -6.90 11.93 -19.85
CA GLN A 121 -5.50 11.64 -20.16
C GLN A 121 -4.54 12.34 -19.18
N GLU A 122 -4.78 13.60 -18.84
CA GLU A 122 -4.00 14.35 -17.85
C GLU A 122 -4.07 13.70 -16.46
N ARG A 123 -5.27 13.28 -16.02
CA ARG A 123 -5.43 12.56 -14.75
C ARG A 123 -4.71 11.22 -14.76
N ALA A 124 -4.77 10.48 -15.85
CA ALA A 124 -4.04 9.22 -16.00
C ALA A 124 -2.52 9.43 -15.94
N HIS A 125 -2.03 10.46 -16.63
CA HIS A 125 -0.61 10.84 -16.62
C HIS A 125 -0.15 11.29 -15.22
N GLN A 126 -0.94 12.11 -14.51
CA GLN A 126 -0.64 12.49 -13.13
C GLN A 126 -0.57 11.29 -12.18
N LYS A 127 -1.51 10.34 -12.30
CA LYS A 127 -1.48 9.09 -11.53
C LYS A 127 -0.22 8.28 -11.85
N TRP A 128 0.16 8.20 -13.11
CA TRP A 128 1.36 7.49 -13.53
C TRP A 128 2.63 8.12 -12.95
N LEU A 129 2.77 9.45 -13.02
CA LEU A 129 3.87 10.18 -12.38
C LEU A 129 3.92 9.94 -10.87
N GLN A 130 2.77 9.96 -10.20
CA GLN A 130 2.69 9.68 -8.77
C GLN A 130 3.13 8.24 -8.42
N VAL A 131 2.75 7.26 -9.24
CA VAL A 131 3.22 5.86 -9.09
C VAL A 131 4.73 5.77 -9.29
N GLU A 132 5.28 6.47 -10.29
CA GLU A 132 6.72 6.49 -10.55
C GLU A 132 7.51 7.11 -9.39
N GLU A 133 7.06 8.25 -8.85
CA GLU A 133 7.65 8.86 -7.66
C GLU A 133 7.60 7.94 -6.43
N ASN A 134 6.46 7.27 -6.21
CA ASN A 134 6.30 6.32 -5.12
C ASN A 134 7.24 5.12 -5.28
N ALA A 135 7.43 4.63 -6.51
CA ALA A 135 8.37 3.56 -6.80
C ALA A 135 9.82 3.98 -6.49
N ARG A 136 10.22 5.19 -6.92
CA ARG A 136 11.56 5.76 -6.60
C ARG A 136 11.77 5.89 -5.09
N LYS A 137 10.81 6.47 -4.36
CA LYS A 137 10.87 6.58 -2.88
C LYS A 137 10.97 5.20 -2.20
N LEU A 138 10.27 4.21 -2.73
CA LEU A 138 10.33 2.85 -2.20
C LEU A 138 11.70 2.20 -2.45
N GLU A 139 12.31 2.44 -3.61
CA GLU A 139 13.64 1.97 -3.93
C GLU A 139 14.72 2.65 -3.06
N GLU A 140 14.65 3.97 -2.89
CA GLU A 140 15.52 4.70 -1.96
C GLU A 140 15.41 4.15 -0.53
N ASN A 141 14.18 3.91 -0.04
CA ASN A 141 13.96 3.33 1.28
C ASN A 141 14.52 1.91 1.39
N ARG A 142 14.41 1.08 0.33
CA ARG A 142 15.04 -0.24 0.29
C ARG A 142 16.56 -0.14 0.36
N GLN A 143 17.17 0.81 -0.34
CA GLN A 143 18.62 1.02 -0.30
C GLN A 143 19.07 1.51 1.08
N ARG A 144 18.38 2.48 1.68
CA ARG A 144 18.65 2.96 3.06
C ARG A 144 18.61 1.82 4.07
N ARG A 145 17.56 1.00 4.06
CA ARG A 145 17.44 -0.17 4.94
C ARG A 145 18.55 -1.21 4.71
N LYS A 146 19.01 -1.39 3.48
CA LYS A 146 20.15 -2.29 3.19
C LYS A 146 21.43 -1.75 3.81
N VAL A 147 21.68 -0.44 3.71
CA VAL A 147 22.85 0.21 4.31
C VAL A 147 22.78 0.14 5.84
N GLU A 148 21.64 0.49 6.43
CA GLU A 148 21.42 0.39 7.89
C GLU A 148 21.66 -1.03 8.40
N ARG A 149 21.13 -2.06 7.72
CA ARG A 149 21.37 -3.47 8.09
C ARG A 149 22.83 -3.87 8.00
N LYS A 150 23.57 -3.38 6.99
CA LYS A 150 25.01 -3.63 6.88
C LYS A 150 25.77 -2.99 8.04
N LEU A 151 25.46 -1.73 8.34
CA LEU A 151 26.09 -0.98 9.42
C LEU A 151 25.79 -1.59 10.79
N GLU A 152 24.54 -2.03 11.04
CA GLU A 152 24.20 -2.78 12.25
C GLU A 152 24.95 -4.12 12.34
N ALA A 153 25.14 -4.81 11.22
CA ALA A 153 25.88 -6.08 11.18
C ALA A 153 27.38 -5.86 11.49
N GLU A 154 27.98 -4.82 10.91
CA GLU A 154 29.37 -4.41 11.19
C GLU A 154 29.54 -4.04 12.67
N GLN A 155 28.65 -3.20 13.23
CA GLN A 155 28.69 -2.87 14.65
C GLN A 155 28.53 -4.10 15.56
N ARG A 156 27.72 -5.08 15.17
CA ARG A 156 27.60 -6.35 15.92
C ARG A 156 28.89 -7.17 15.84
N GLN A 157 29.55 -7.20 14.68
CA GLN A 157 30.84 -7.86 14.53
C GLN A 157 31.93 -7.17 15.36
N GLU A 158 31.99 -5.84 15.37
CA GLU A 158 32.92 -5.06 16.20
C GLU A 158 32.72 -5.34 17.70
N ARG A 159 31.46 -5.36 18.17
CA ARG A 159 31.15 -5.71 19.57
C ARG A 159 31.61 -7.12 19.92
N ARG A 160 31.38 -8.09 19.03
CA ARG A 160 31.85 -9.48 19.21
C ARG A 160 33.38 -9.57 19.20
N ALA A 161 34.04 -8.87 18.29
CA ALA A 161 35.50 -8.82 18.22
C ALA A 161 36.09 -8.22 19.50
N LYS A 162 35.50 -7.15 20.03
CA LYS A 162 35.90 -6.56 21.31
C LYS A 162 35.71 -7.53 22.48
N GLN A 163 34.56 -8.20 22.56
CA GLN A 163 34.31 -9.21 23.60
C GLN A 163 35.29 -10.39 23.53
N LEU A 164 35.64 -10.84 22.32
CA LEU A 164 36.66 -11.88 22.13
C LEU A 164 38.04 -11.39 22.58
N ALA A 165 38.45 -10.19 22.19
CA ALA A 165 39.71 -9.60 22.60
C ALA A 165 39.81 -9.44 24.13
N ASP A 166 38.76 -8.93 24.77
CA ASP A 166 38.70 -8.78 26.23
C ASP A 166 38.76 -10.16 26.94
N SER A 167 38.10 -11.18 26.37
CA SER A 167 38.14 -12.55 26.89
C SER A 167 39.52 -13.20 26.73
N GLU A 168 40.18 -13.00 25.58
CA GLU A 168 41.54 -13.48 25.34
C GLU A 168 42.54 -12.86 26.30
N GLN A 169 42.44 -11.54 26.55
CA GLN A 169 43.25 -10.84 27.54
C GLN A 169 43.04 -11.40 28.95
N TYR A 170 41.78 -11.58 29.37
CA TYR A 170 41.46 -12.16 30.66
C TYR A 170 42.06 -13.57 30.83
N HIS A 171 41.96 -14.43 29.81
CA HIS A 171 42.55 -15.76 29.85
C HIS A 171 44.08 -15.74 29.85
N ALA A 172 44.71 -14.81 29.12
CA ALA A 172 46.16 -14.63 29.14
C ALA A 172 46.65 -14.19 30.54
N GLU A 173 45.97 -13.23 31.17
CA GLU A 173 46.25 -12.79 32.54
C GLU A 173 46.09 -13.94 33.54
N LYS A 174 45.00 -14.71 33.43
CA LYS A 174 44.78 -15.88 34.30
C LYS A 174 45.83 -16.97 34.13
N ARG A 175 46.26 -17.25 32.90
CA ARG A 175 47.37 -18.20 32.64
C ARG A 175 48.67 -17.70 33.26
N ALA A 176 48.98 -16.40 33.13
CA ALA A 176 50.16 -15.80 33.75
C ALA A 176 50.10 -15.85 35.30
N GLU A 177 48.92 -15.59 35.89
CA GLU A 177 48.71 -15.69 37.34
C GLU A 177 48.91 -17.14 37.82
N LEU A 178 48.35 -18.12 37.12
CA LEU A 178 48.52 -19.54 37.44
C LEU A 178 49.98 -19.98 37.29
N GLN A 179 50.68 -19.52 36.26
CA GLN A 179 52.10 -19.81 36.06
C GLN A 179 52.95 -19.26 37.21
N LYS A 180 52.68 -18.02 37.67
CA LYS A 180 53.35 -17.45 38.86
C LYS A 180 53.09 -18.27 40.12
N LYS A 181 51.86 -18.73 40.34
CA LYS A 181 51.52 -19.60 41.48
C LYS A 181 52.24 -20.96 41.39
N SER A 182 52.31 -21.55 40.19
CA SER A 182 53.06 -22.79 39.96
C SER A 182 54.55 -22.61 40.26
N GLN A 183 55.17 -21.53 39.75
CA GLN A 183 56.58 -21.23 40.02
C GLN A 183 56.84 -21.07 41.52
N LEU A 184 55.95 -20.40 42.25
CA LEU A 184 56.06 -20.28 43.72
C LEU A 184 56.03 -21.64 44.42
N ILE A 185 55.15 -22.55 43.97
CA ILE A 185 55.06 -23.92 44.51
C ILE A 185 56.37 -24.66 44.25
N ASP A 186 56.90 -24.58 43.03
CA ASP A 186 58.18 -25.22 42.66
C ASP A 186 59.34 -24.67 43.49
N GLU A 187 59.41 -23.34 43.68
CA GLU A 187 60.39 -22.72 44.58
C GLU A 187 60.25 -23.22 46.03
N MET A 188 59.02 -23.35 46.54
CA MET A 188 58.76 -23.87 47.87
C MET A 188 59.23 -25.32 48.00
N HIS A 189 58.95 -26.16 47.00
CA HIS A 189 59.42 -27.53 46.95
C HIS A 189 60.95 -27.61 46.97
N LEU A 190 61.64 -26.79 46.17
CA LEU A 190 63.11 -26.73 46.16
C LEU A 190 63.67 -26.35 47.55
N ARG A 191 63.10 -25.33 48.20
CA ARG A 191 63.51 -24.92 49.55
C ARG A 191 63.25 -26.02 50.58
N MET A 192 62.12 -26.72 50.49
CA MET A 192 61.80 -27.86 51.35
C MET A 192 62.78 -29.03 51.16
N HIS A 193 63.12 -29.38 49.92
CA HIS A 193 64.10 -30.43 49.64
C HIS A 193 65.48 -30.08 50.19
N SER A 194 65.92 -28.82 50.05
CA SER A 194 67.16 -28.33 50.66
C SER A 194 67.13 -28.44 52.19
N LYS A 195 66.01 -28.06 52.83
CA LYS A 195 65.83 -28.22 54.28
C LYS A 195 65.85 -29.69 54.73
N LYS A 196 65.15 -30.57 54.00
CA LYS A 196 65.16 -32.02 54.24
C LYS A 196 66.57 -32.60 54.10
N ALA A 197 67.32 -32.21 53.08
CA ALA A 197 68.70 -32.64 52.86
C ALA A 197 69.62 -32.18 54.01
N ARG A 198 69.52 -30.91 54.42
CA ARG A 198 70.27 -30.39 55.58
C ARG A 198 69.94 -31.16 56.85
N MET A 199 68.66 -31.39 57.16
CA MET A 199 68.25 -32.16 58.34
C MET A 199 68.76 -33.60 58.31
N GLN A 200 68.74 -34.27 57.15
CA GLN A 200 69.31 -35.61 57.02
C GLN A 200 70.81 -35.60 57.26
N GLU A 201 71.52 -34.59 56.78
CA GLU A 201 72.96 -34.43 57.03
C GLU A 201 73.25 -34.19 58.52
N THR A 202 72.49 -33.32 59.19
CA THR A 202 72.63 -33.13 60.65
C THR A 202 72.35 -34.41 61.41
N ARG A 203 71.30 -35.15 61.02
CA ARG A 203 70.96 -36.45 61.61
C ARG A 203 72.09 -37.45 61.41
N LYS A 204 72.65 -37.57 60.19
CA LYS A 204 73.79 -38.44 59.90
C LYS A 204 75.01 -38.08 60.77
N ARG A 205 75.33 -36.80 60.92
CA ARG A 205 76.43 -36.33 61.79
C ARG A 205 76.17 -36.65 63.25
N PHE A 206 74.95 -36.46 63.75
CA PHE A 206 74.55 -36.81 65.11
C PHE A 206 74.71 -38.32 65.39
N TRP A 207 74.19 -39.18 64.51
CA TRP A 207 74.35 -40.63 64.65
C TRP A 207 75.81 -41.09 64.51
N ALA A 208 76.60 -40.46 63.64
CA ALA A 208 78.03 -40.74 63.55
C ALA A 208 78.77 -40.36 64.85
N LYS A 209 78.42 -39.22 65.48
CA LYS A 209 78.97 -38.83 66.79
C LYS A 209 78.61 -39.87 67.86
N LEU A 210 77.34 -40.27 67.95
CA LEU A 210 76.88 -41.30 68.89
C LEU A 210 77.56 -42.66 68.65
N SER A 211 77.76 -43.06 67.39
CA SER A 211 78.48 -44.30 67.07
C SER A 211 79.91 -44.26 67.60
N ARG A 212 80.60 -43.14 67.38
CA ARG A 212 81.97 -42.95 67.88
C ARG A 212 82.04 -42.90 69.40
N GLU A 213 81.08 -42.24 70.06
CA GLU A 213 81.00 -42.23 71.52
C GLU A 213 80.77 -43.66 72.07
N LYS A 214 79.93 -44.47 71.42
CA LYS A 214 79.74 -45.89 71.78
C LYS A 214 80.98 -46.74 71.58
N GLU A 215 81.72 -46.54 70.48
CA GLU A 215 83.00 -47.21 70.23
C GLU A 215 84.01 -46.86 71.33
N VAL A 216 84.15 -45.58 71.67
CA VAL A 216 85.04 -45.13 72.76
C VAL A 216 84.61 -45.72 74.10
N VAL A 217 83.32 -45.75 74.42
CA VAL A 217 82.82 -46.40 75.64
C VAL A 217 83.13 -47.90 75.62
N GLY A 218 82.97 -48.57 74.48
CA GLY A 218 83.34 -49.98 74.30
C GLY A 218 84.83 -50.23 74.50
N GLU A 219 85.70 -49.42 73.89
CA GLU A 219 87.16 -49.47 74.07
C GLU A 219 87.56 -49.25 75.54
N LEU A 220 86.93 -48.28 76.23
CA LEU A 220 87.18 -48.01 77.64
C LEU A 220 86.73 -49.16 78.54
N PHE A 221 85.58 -49.76 78.23
CA PHE A 221 85.06 -50.92 78.94
C PHE A 221 85.94 -52.15 78.74
N GLU A 222 86.36 -52.44 77.51
CA GLU A 222 87.31 -53.52 77.22
C GLU A 222 88.65 -53.29 77.93
N THR A 223 89.18 -52.07 77.90
CA THR A 223 90.41 -51.71 78.61
C THR A 223 90.26 -51.93 80.11
N TYR A 224 89.12 -51.56 80.69
CA TYR A 224 88.81 -51.78 82.09
C TYR A 224 88.78 -53.26 82.46
N ILE A 225 88.07 -54.10 81.70
CA ILE A 225 88.01 -55.55 81.95
C ILE A 225 89.40 -56.18 81.95
N HIS A 226 90.26 -55.78 81.00
CA HIS A 226 91.58 -56.40 80.85
C HIS A 226 92.63 -55.88 81.85
N THR A 227 92.54 -54.62 82.27
CA THR A 227 93.59 -53.97 83.08
C THR A 227 93.16 -53.64 84.51
N GLY A 228 91.86 -53.68 84.82
CA GLY A 228 91.28 -53.25 86.09
C GLY A 228 91.39 -51.74 86.35
N LYS A 229 91.87 -50.94 85.37
CA LYS A 229 92.08 -49.50 85.50
C LYS A 229 91.49 -48.76 84.30
N LEU A 230 90.63 -47.78 84.56
CA LEU A 230 90.09 -46.92 83.51
C LEU A 230 91.13 -45.85 83.14
N HIS A 231 91.78 -45.98 81.99
CA HIS A 231 92.65 -44.92 81.48
C HIS A 231 91.82 -43.91 80.68
N ARG A 232 92.04 -42.60 80.91
CA ARG A 232 91.49 -41.56 80.02
C ARG A 232 92.04 -41.80 78.61
N PRO A 233 91.20 -41.92 77.57
CA PRO A 233 91.70 -42.10 76.22
C PRO A 233 92.44 -40.81 75.82
N TRP A 234 93.63 -40.96 75.23
CA TRP A 234 94.45 -39.84 74.81
C TRP A 234 93.90 -39.30 73.49
N GLY A 235 92.91 -38.43 73.60
CA GLY A 235 92.22 -37.82 72.47
C GLY A 235 90.92 -37.21 72.95
N ALA A 236 90.89 -35.88 73.06
CA ALA A 236 89.80 -35.08 73.59
C ALA A 236 88.44 -35.41 72.93
N VAL A 237 87.65 -36.25 73.58
CA VAL A 237 86.20 -36.27 73.47
C VAL A 237 85.72 -35.89 74.85
N ASP A 238 85.28 -34.64 75.00
CA ASP A 238 84.57 -34.20 76.20
C ASP A 238 83.28 -35.01 76.26
N LEU A 239 83.31 -36.10 77.04
CA LEU A 239 82.10 -36.82 77.43
C LEU A 239 81.31 -35.83 78.30
N ASP A 240 80.09 -35.49 77.86
CA ASP A 240 79.18 -34.65 78.63
C ASP A 240 79.06 -35.24 80.06
N GLY A 241 79.11 -34.38 81.07
CA GLY A 241 79.40 -34.73 82.47
C GLY A 241 78.51 -35.82 83.11
N ASP A 242 77.36 -36.12 82.52
CA ASP A 242 76.43 -37.16 82.98
C ASP A 242 76.73 -38.55 82.40
N ALA A 243 77.52 -38.67 81.33
CA ALA A 243 77.87 -39.97 80.73
C ALA A 243 79.01 -40.69 81.49
N ILE A 244 79.86 -39.92 82.19
CA ILE A 244 81.00 -40.48 82.92
C ILE A 244 80.53 -41.36 84.09
N PRO A 245 79.61 -40.93 84.98
CA PRO A 245 79.15 -41.76 86.10
C PRO A 245 78.43 -43.03 85.65
N THR A 246 77.64 -42.97 84.57
CA THR A 246 76.84 -44.12 84.10
C THR A 246 77.71 -45.25 83.54
N VAL A 247 78.84 -44.94 82.90
CA VAL A 247 79.81 -45.96 82.45
C VAL A 247 80.48 -46.65 83.66
N PHE A 248 80.72 -45.92 84.75
CA PHE A 248 81.23 -46.52 85.99
C PHE A 248 80.19 -47.41 86.70
N GLU A 249 78.90 -47.04 86.67
CA GLU A 249 77.84 -47.85 87.27
C GLU A 249 77.58 -49.15 86.49
N VAL A 250 77.56 -49.12 85.15
CA VAL A 250 77.36 -50.34 84.34
C VAL A 250 78.55 -51.31 84.48
N ALA A 251 79.79 -50.80 84.52
CA ALA A 251 80.97 -51.64 84.70
C ALA A 251 81.08 -52.30 86.07
N THR A 252 80.51 -51.70 87.11
CA THR A 252 80.51 -52.26 88.46
C THR A 252 79.39 -53.27 88.69
N VAL A 253 78.30 -53.19 87.92
CA VAL A 253 77.16 -54.12 88.02
C VAL A 253 77.46 -55.48 87.36
N GLU A 254 78.25 -55.52 86.27
CA GLU A 254 78.58 -56.80 85.60
C GLU A 254 79.78 -57.53 86.23
N SER A 255 80.61 -56.87 87.05
CA SER A 255 81.86 -57.45 87.61
C SER A 255 81.76 -58.02 89.03
N SER A 256 80.55 -58.19 89.59
CA SER A 256 80.34 -58.76 90.94
C SER A 256 79.66 -60.15 90.87
N PRO A 257 80.28 -61.23 91.38
CA PRO A 257 79.65 -62.56 91.45
C PRO A 257 78.65 -62.71 92.62
N GLN A 258 78.29 -61.63 93.32
CA GLN A 258 77.44 -61.67 94.53
C GLN A 258 76.30 -60.65 94.46
N ALA A 259 75.32 -60.89 93.59
CA ALA A 259 73.95 -60.39 93.76
C ALA A 259 73.00 -61.14 92.81
N ARG A 260 72.62 -62.37 93.19
CA ARG A 260 71.43 -63.01 92.61
C ARG A 260 70.18 -62.29 93.12
N LEU A 261 69.37 -61.82 92.16
CA LEU A 261 67.91 -61.71 92.18
C LEU A 261 67.22 -61.05 93.40
N ILE A 262 66.59 -59.89 93.17
CA ILE A 262 65.13 -59.75 93.34
C ILE A 262 64.58 -58.93 92.15
N LYS A 263 63.73 -59.55 91.34
CA LYS A 263 62.82 -58.88 90.39
C LYS A 263 61.63 -58.31 91.17
N SER A 264 61.12 -57.15 90.77
CA SER A 264 59.67 -56.96 90.68
C SER A 264 59.32 -56.05 89.50
N TYR A 265 58.18 -56.41 88.89
CA TYR A 265 57.62 -55.85 87.67
C TYR A 265 56.94 -54.50 87.92
N GLY A 266 57.03 -53.60 86.95
CA GLY A 266 56.19 -52.41 86.86
C GLY A 266 55.92 -52.09 85.39
N GLY A 267 54.93 -52.77 84.81
CA GLY A 267 54.45 -52.44 83.48
C GLY A 267 53.69 -51.13 83.48
N MET A 268 53.96 -50.26 82.50
CA MET A 268 52.94 -49.38 81.94
C MET A 268 53.02 -49.45 80.41
N ARG A 269 51.88 -49.83 79.84
CA ARG A 269 51.59 -50.01 78.41
C ARG A 269 51.55 -48.62 77.73
N PRO A 270 52.09 -48.42 76.52
CA PRO A 270 51.77 -47.23 75.73
C PRO A 270 50.33 -47.35 75.22
N PRO A 271 49.55 -46.25 75.20
CA PRO A 271 48.19 -46.28 74.68
C PRO A 271 48.21 -46.56 73.18
N GLU A 272 47.35 -47.48 72.76
CA GLU A 272 46.92 -47.65 71.37
C GLU A 272 46.32 -46.31 70.91
N LEU A 273 46.84 -45.77 69.80
CA LEU A 273 46.16 -44.74 69.02
C LEU A 273 45.36 -45.48 67.96
N ASP A 274 44.05 -45.47 68.15
CA ASP A 274 43.05 -45.90 67.17
C ASP A 274 43.17 -45.13 65.85
N GLU A 275 42.71 -45.78 64.79
CA GLU A 275 42.59 -45.32 63.39
C GLU A 275 41.85 -43.98 63.21
#